data_AF-A0A1F3NWZ4-F1
#
_entry.id   AF-A0A1F3NWZ4-F1
#
_cell.length_a   1.000
_cell.length_b   1.000
_cell.length_c   1.000
_cell.angle_alpha   90.00
_cell.angle_beta   90.00
_cell.angle_gamma   90.00
#
_symmetry.space_group_name_H-M   'P 1'
#
loop_
_entity.id
_entity.type
_entity.pdbx_description
1 polymer ?
#
loop_
_entity_poly.entity_id
_entity_poly.type
_entity_poly.pdbx_seq_one_letter_code
_entity_poly.pdbx_strand_id
1 'polypeptide(L)'
;MKKLAILLLFGNYLCFSQSNQVHFDLENPNADFYEIQRSAELFFTSEDPSRSLDTNETGDGDFEKYTRWESFWKSRVKNTETRLGDMTYLNDAMIKYIQNQGTICSGTSDLNDYWASLGPIKDPFLGSGSSTGQNLGMIISLWVHPQNSNVIYAGGRFGGLFRTANGNSGNPTWVSVTDNSRLPFQGIKSIIVIPGNGDPLDTSDDIILIASGTRAFDRAGYGMGVWKSNDDGQTWNPTNGLSYSLSNKIRTHKIVNATNEDVFFTLNDKTNH
;
A
#
# COMPACT_ATOMS: atom_id res chain seq x y z
N MET A 1 15.04 46.42 -68.07
CA MET A 1 14.40 45.08 -68.14
C MET A 1 15.27 44.09 -67.37
N LYS A 2 14.89 43.88 -66.10
CA LYS A 2 14.57 42.61 -65.42
C LYS A 2 15.76 41.66 -65.20
N LYS A 3 16.30 41.75 -63.98
CA LYS A 3 17.28 40.86 -63.34
C LYS A 3 16.59 39.54 -62.96
N LEU A 4 17.21 38.40 -63.26
CA LEU A 4 16.75 37.08 -62.83
C LEU A 4 17.55 36.66 -61.59
N ALA A 5 16.88 36.53 -60.45
CA ALA A 5 17.46 36.04 -59.20
C ALA A 5 17.13 34.55 -59.05
N ILE A 6 18.15 33.72 -58.87
CA ILE A 6 18.01 32.28 -58.61
C ILE A 6 17.98 32.11 -57.09
N LEU A 7 16.84 31.64 -56.56
CA LEU A 7 16.64 31.33 -55.15
C LEU A 7 16.87 29.82 -54.95
N LEU A 8 17.99 29.45 -54.33
CA LEU A 8 18.27 28.07 -53.89
C LEU A 8 17.65 27.84 -52.52
N LEU A 9 16.56 27.07 -52.47
CA LEU A 9 15.94 26.60 -51.24
C LEU A 9 16.66 25.33 -50.75
N PHE A 10 17.50 25.48 -49.72
CA PHE A 10 18.00 24.36 -48.93
C PHE A 10 16.89 23.91 -47.97
N GLY A 11 16.21 22.81 -48.30
CA GLY A 11 15.29 22.15 -47.39
C GLY A 11 16.08 21.41 -46.30
N ASN A 12 16.10 21.97 -45.08
CA ASN A 12 16.54 21.24 -43.91
C ASN A 12 15.48 20.19 -43.54
N TYR A 13 15.76 18.92 -43.82
CA TYR A 13 15.04 17.81 -43.22
C TYR A 13 15.45 17.74 -41.75
N LEU A 14 14.66 18.38 -40.87
CA LEU A 14 14.68 18.07 -39.45
C LEU A 14 14.03 16.70 -39.26
N CYS A 15 14.83 15.63 -39.33
CA CYS A 15 14.43 14.35 -38.79
C CYS A 15 14.36 14.50 -37.26
N PHE A 16 13.17 14.70 -36.73
CA PHE A 16 12.92 14.39 -35.33
C PHE A 16 13.14 12.89 -35.15
N SER A 17 14.20 12.53 -34.42
CA SER A 17 14.32 11.20 -33.84
C SER A 17 13.25 11.09 -32.76
N GLN A 18 12.05 10.60 -33.11
CA GLN A 18 11.12 10.09 -32.12
C GLN A 18 11.78 8.83 -31.56
N SER A 19 12.31 8.89 -30.34
CA SER A 19 12.58 7.66 -29.61
C SER A 19 11.24 6.96 -29.45
N ASN A 20 11.06 5.81 -30.09
CA ASN A 20 9.92 4.94 -29.86
C ASN A 20 10.02 4.41 -28.42
N GLN A 21 9.62 5.21 -27.43
CA GLN A 21 9.36 4.67 -26.10
C GLN A 21 8.16 3.74 -26.23
N VAL A 22 8.37 2.47 -25.93
CA VAL A 22 7.29 1.49 -25.96
C VAL A 22 6.41 1.72 -24.76
N HIS A 23 5.20 2.20 -25.03
CA HIS A 23 4.20 2.43 -24.01
C HIS A 23 3.24 1.23 -23.96
N PHE A 24 3.54 0.27 -23.10
CA PHE A 24 2.49 -0.62 -22.62
C PHE A 24 1.55 0.22 -21.76
N ASP A 25 0.25 0.15 -22.02
CA ASP A 25 -0.76 0.89 -21.26
C ASP A 25 -0.97 0.25 -19.88
N LEU A 26 0.10 0.18 -19.08
CA LEU A 26 0.18 -0.49 -17.78
C LEU A 26 -0.70 0.21 -16.72
N GLU A 27 -1.13 1.44 -17.01
CA GLU A 27 -1.94 2.28 -16.13
C GLU A 27 -3.44 2.23 -16.46
N ASN A 28 -3.83 1.55 -17.54
CA ASN A 28 -5.23 1.42 -17.93
C ASN A 28 -5.92 0.27 -17.18
N PRO A 29 -6.91 0.56 -16.32
CA PRO A 29 -7.61 -0.45 -15.55
C PRO A 29 -8.52 -1.36 -16.39
N ASN A 30 -8.78 -0.98 -17.63
CA ASN A 30 -9.56 -1.76 -18.59
C ASN A 30 -8.67 -2.46 -19.62
N ALA A 31 -7.35 -2.50 -19.39
CA ALA A 31 -6.48 -3.27 -20.26
C ALA A 31 -6.62 -4.77 -20.01
N ASP A 32 -6.61 -5.56 -21.09
CA ASP A 32 -6.51 -7.02 -21.00
C ASP A 32 -5.10 -7.39 -20.53
N PHE A 33 -5.02 -8.00 -19.34
CA PHE A 33 -3.75 -8.36 -18.74
C PHE A 33 -2.91 -9.27 -19.65
N TYR A 34 -3.56 -10.26 -20.29
CA TYR A 34 -2.87 -11.26 -21.10
C TYR A 34 -2.44 -10.71 -22.45
N GLU A 35 -3.14 -9.71 -22.98
CA GLU A 35 -2.71 -8.98 -24.18
C GLU A 35 -1.45 -8.16 -23.89
N ILE A 36 -1.45 -7.37 -22.81
CA ILE A 36 -0.26 -6.63 -22.39
C ILE A 36 0.90 -7.58 -22.12
N GLN A 37 0.68 -8.66 -21.36
CA GLN A 37 1.71 -9.66 -21.07
C GLN A 37 2.31 -10.21 -22.36
N ARG A 38 1.47 -10.66 -23.30
CA ARG A 38 1.95 -11.19 -24.59
C ARG A 38 2.74 -10.16 -25.37
N SER A 39 2.25 -8.93 -25.47
CA SER A 39 2.90 -7.84 -26.21
C SER A 39 4.25 -7.48 -25.60
N ALA A 40 4.33 -7.42 -24.27
CA ALA A 40 5.56 -7.15 -23.54
C ALA A 40 6.58 -8.29 -23.69
N GLU A 41 6.15 -9.54 -23.54
CA GLU A 41 7.05 -10.69 -23.74
C GLU A 41 7.61 -10.73 -25.17
N LEU A 42 6.80 -10.42 -26.19
CA LEU A 42 7.27 -10.32 -27.57
C LEU A 42 8.30 -9.20 -27.73
N PHE A 43 7.99 -8.01 -27.25
CA PHE A 43 8.87 -6.84 -27.34
C PHE A 43 10.21 -7.06 -26.63
N PHE A 44 10.21 -7.49 -25.37
CA PHE A 44 11.46 -7.72 -24.62
C PHE A 44 12.21 -8.97 -25.11
N THR A 45 11.59 -9.84 -25.90
CA THR A 45 12.34 -10.93 -26.55
C THR A 45 13.01 -10.47 -27.84
N SER A 46 12.43 -9.50 -28.56
CA SER A 46 12.98 -9.02 -29.85
C SER A 46 13.88 -7.79 -29.72
N GLU A 47 13.50 -6.79 -28.94
CA GLU A 47 14.14 -5.47 -28.90
C GLU A 47 15.09 -5.28 -27.70
N ASP A 48 14.83 -5.94 -26.57
CA ASP A 48 15.74 -5.98 -25.42
C ASP A 48 15.90 -7.41 -24.88
N PRO A 49 16.55 -8.30 -25.64
CA PRO A 49 16.74 -9.70 -25.25
C PRO A 49 17.58 -9.86 -23.97
N SER A 50 18.32 -8.83 -23.58
CA SER A 50 19.09 -8.83 -22.34
C SER A 50 18.20 -8.73 -21.11
N ARG A 51 16.96 -8.21 -21.27
CA ARG A 51 16.02 -7.93 -20.18
C ARG A 51 16.73 -7.22 -19.04
N SER A 52 17.63 -6.31 -19.40
CA SER A 52 18.60 -5.81 -18.45
C SER A 52 17.90 -4.94 -17.44
N LEU A 53 18.19 -5.18 -16.16
CA LEU A 53 17.83 -4.23 -15.13
C LEU A 53 18.68 -2.98 -15.37
N ASP A 54 18.04 -1.87 -15.73
CA ASP A 54 18.73 -0.61 -15.92
C ASP A 54 19.22 -0.13 -14.56
N THR A 55 20.51 -0.32 -14.32
CA THR A 55 21.16 0.03 -13.06
C THR A 55 21.79 1.42 -13.10
N ASN A 56 21.76 2.10 -14.26
CA ASN A 56 22.46 3.36 -14.49
C ASN A 56 21.53 4.55 -14.75
N GLU A 57 20.23 4.33 -14.96
CA GLU A 57 19.23 5.41 -14.98
C GLU A 57 18.73 5.78 -13.57
N THR A 58 18.44 7.06 -13.35
CA THR A 58 17.72 7.52 -12.16
C THR A 58 16.24 7.15 -12.28
N GLY A 59 15.91 5.87 -12.14
CA GLY A 59 14.54 5.35 -12.26
C GLY A 59 14.50 3.86 -12.58
N ASP A 60 13.30 3.29 -12.57
CA ASP A 60 13.10 1.93 -13.09
C ASP A 60 13.15 1.95 -14.62
N GLY A 61 13.87 1.01 -15.23
CA GLY A 61 13.76 0.71 -16.66
C GLY A 61 12.38 0.15 -17.03
N ASP A 62 12.07 0.11 -18.33
CA ASP A 62 10.74 -0.31 -18.80
C ASP A 62 10.47 -1.80 -18.55
N PHE A 63 11.53 -2.64 -18.56
CA PHE A 63 11.41 -4.05 -18.22
C PHE A 63 11.05 -4.25 -16.74
N GLU A 64 11.64 -3.48 -15.82
CA GLU A 64 11.33 -3.49 -14.39
C GLU A 64 9.91 -3.00 -14.13
N LYS A 65 9.49 -1.94 -14.83
CA LYS A 65 8.13 -1.44 -14.75
C LYS A 65 7.13 -2.53 -15.15
N TYR A 66 7.37 -3.19 -16.27
CA TYR A 66 6.54 -4.30 -16.75
C TYR A 66 6.54 -5.48 -15.78
N THR A 67 7.71 -5.98 -15.37
CA THR A 67 7.80 -7.17 -14.48
C THR A 67 7.15 -6.94 -13.12
N ARG A 68 7.23 -5.73 -12.56
CA ARG A 68 6.50 -5.37 -11.32
C ARG A 68 5.00 -5.31 -11.54
N TRP A 69 4.55 -4.75 -12.67
CA TRP A 69 3.14 -4.75 -13.05
C TRP A 69 2.62 -6.17 -13.25
N GLU A 70 3.35 -7.02 -13.97
CA GLU A 70 2.98 -8.41 -14.23
C GLU A 70 2.94 -9.20 -12.92
N SER A 71 3.96 -9.06 -12.07
CA SER A 71 4.02 -9.69 -10.75
C SER A 71 2.82 -9.32 -9.88
N PHE A 72 2.39 -8.07 -9.95
CA PHE A 72 1.22 -7.59 -9.24
C PHE A 72 -0.08 -8.19 -9.80
N TRP A 73 -0.31 -8.14 -11.11
CA TRP A 73 -1.59 -8.52 -11.71
C TRP A 73 -1.76 -10.03 -11.92
N LYS A 74 -0.68 -10.79 -12.15
CA LYS A 74 -0.77 -12.23 -12.51
C LYS A 74 -1.53 -13.10 -11.51
N SER A 75 -1.54 -12.72 -10.23
CA SER A 75 -2.30 -13.42 -9.16
C SER A 75 -3.63 -12.75 -8.81
N ARG A 76 -3.99 -11.66 -9.49
CA ARG A 76 -5.15 -10.81 -9.21
C ARG A 76 -6.12 -10.71 -10.40
N VAL A 77 -5.77 -11.31 -11.54
CA VAL A 77 -6.66 -11.50 -12.68
C VAL A 77 -7.07 -12.96 -12.84
N LYS A 78 -8.25 -13.20 -13.41
CA LYS A 78 -8.73 -14.53 -13.77
C LYS A 78 -8.88 -14.61 -15.29
N ASN A 79 -8.61 -15.78 -15.87
CA ASN A 79 -8.90 -16.05 -17.28
C ASN A 79 -10.41 -16.24 -17.48
N THR A 80 -11.14 -15.13 -17.56
CA THR A 80 -12.57 -15.04 -17.91
C THR A 80 -12.73 -14.39 -19.28
N GLU A 81 -13.96 -14.20 -19.76
CA GLU A 81 -14.20 -13.51 -21.04
C GLU A 81 -13.72 -12.05 -21.05
N THR A 82 -13.71 -11.38 -19.89
CA THR A 82 -13.34 -9.96 -19.81
C THR A 82 -11.84 -9.74 -19.75
N ARG A 83 -11.07 -10.63 -19.09
CA ARG A 83 -9.59 -10.61 -19.03
C ARG A 83 -8.96 -9.30 -18.51
N LEU A 84 -9.79 -8.40 -17.98
CA LEU A 84 -9.40 -7.05 -17.54
C LEU A 84 -8.55 -7.09 -16.27
N GLY A 85 -7.53 -6.23 -16.23
CA GLY A 85 -6.77 -5.89 -15.02
C GLY A 85 -7.57 -5.01 -14.08
N ASP A 86 -8.57 -5.56 -13.39
CA ASP A 86 -9.35 -4.84 -12.37
C ASP A 86 -9.40 -5.57 -11.01
N MET A 87 -9.53 -4.78 -9.94
CA MET A 87 -9.55 -5.22 -8.55
C MET A 87 -10.80 -6.02 -8.16
N THR A 88 -11.79 -6.17 -9.03
CA THR A 88 -13.03 -6.90 -8.73
C THR A 88 -12.77 -8.32 -8.20
N TYR A 89 -11.87 -9.09 -8.81
CA TYR A 89 -11.58 -10.46 -8.33
C TYR A 89 -10.87 -10.48 -6.98
N LEU A 90 -9.92 -9.57 -6.77
CA LEU A 90 -9.29 -9.40 -5.47
C LEU A 90 -10.35 -9.00 -4.43
N ASN A 91 -11.24 -8.07 -4.76
CA ASN A 91 -12.33 -7.64 -3.91
C ASN A 91 -13.23 -8.80 -3.46
N ASP A 92 -13.69 -9.63 -4.41
CA ASP A 92 -14.52 -10.79 -4.10
C ASP A 92 -13.81 -11.79 -3.19
N ALA A 93 -12.53 -12.05 -3.46
CA ALA A 93 -11.71 -12.92 -2.61
C ALA A 93 -11.55 -12.33 -1.20
N MET A 94 -11.36 -11.01 -1.10
CA MET A 94 -11.19 -10.32 0.17
C MET A 94 -12.47 -10.23 0.99
N ILE A 95 -13.62 -9.99 0.36
CA ILE A 95 -14.93 -10.05 1.03
C ILE A 95 -15.15 -11.44 1.61
N LYS A 96 -14.90 -12.49 0.81
CA LYS A 96 -14.98 -13.87 1.28
C LYS A 96 -14.01 -14.14 2.43
N TYR A 97 -12.78 -13.64 2.35
CA TYR A 97 -11.80 -13.80 3.41
C TYR A 97 -12.27 -13.15 4.72
N ILE A 98 -12.71 -11.88 4.69
CA ILE A 98 -13.19 -11.14 5.86
C ILE A 98 -14.43 -11.82 6.48
N GLN A 99 -15.42 -12.20 5.66
CA GLN A 99 -16.64 -12.87 6.12
C GLN A 99 -16.37 -14.27 6.71
N ASN A 100 -15.34 -14.96 6.23
CA ASN A 100 -14.99 -16.32 6.65
C ASN A 100 -13.79 -16.36 7.60
N GLN A 101 -13.39 -15.24 8.20
CA GLN A 101 -12.27 -15.22 9.14
C GLN A 101 -12.45 -16.22 10.28
N GLY A 102 -13.69 -16.45 10.75
CA GLY A 102 -13.97 -17.42 11.81
C GLY A 102 -13.94 -18.90 11.38
N THR A 103 -13.87 -19.20 10.09
CA THR A 103 -13.88 -20.59 9.57
C THR A 103 -12.52 -21.04 9.01
N ILE A 104 -11.66 -20.10 8.64
CA ILE A 104 -10.28 -20.39 8.24
C ILE A 104 -9.47 -20.71 9.50
N CYS A 105 -8.79 -21.86 9.56
CA CYS A 105 -7.98 -22.24 10.72
C CYS A 105 -8.76 -22.10 12.05
N SER A 106 -10.01 -22.55 12.07
CA SER A 106 -10.93 -22.45 13.23
C SER A 106 -10.77 -23.60 14.24
N GLY A 107 -9.85 -24.53 13.98
CA GLY A 107 -9.51 -25.60 14.90
C GLY A 107 -8.55 -25.11 15.98
N THR A 108 -8.61 -25.73 17.15
CA THR A 108 -7.56 -25.62 18.16
C THR A 108 -6.30 -26.25 17.61
N SER A 109 -5.18 -25.53 17.57
CA SER A 109 -3.89 -26.14 17.23
C SER A 109 -3.45 -27.05 18.36
N ASP A 110 -3.09 -28.29 18.05
CA ASP A 110 -2.45 -29.20 19.01
C ASP A 110 -0.96 -28.81 19.26
N LEU A 111 -0.45 -27.85 18.49
CA LEU A 111 0.86 -27.25 18.67
C LEU A 111 0.71 -26.00 19.55
N ASN A 112 1.52 -25.91 20.59
CA ASN A 112 1.70 -24.68 21.35
C ASN A 112 2.19 -23.57 20.40
N ASP A 113 1.63 -22.37 20.55
CA ASP A 113 1.89 -21.23 19.69
C ASP A 113 3.28 -20.65 20.00
N TYR A 114 4.29 -21.06 19.23
CA TYR A 114 5.70 -20.65 19.41
C TYR A 114 6.18 -19.66 18.35
N TRP A 115 5.29 -18.88 17.72
CA TRP A 115 5.72 -17.85 16.79
C TRP A 115 6.46 -16.74 17.54
N ALA A 116 7.69 -16.48 17.11
CA ALA A 116 8.51 -15.40 17.63
C ALA A 116 9.21 -14.67 16.47
N SER A 117 9.38 -13.36 16.63
CA SER A 117 10.16 -12.56 15.67
C SER A 117 11.63 -12.96 15.74
N LEU A 118 12.20 -13.33 14.58
CA LEU A 118 13.63 -13.61 14.42
C LEU A 118 14.43 -12.37 13.97
N GLY A 119 13.76 -11.22 13.82
CA GLY A 119 14.35 -9.97 13.35
C GLY A 119 14.25 -9.75 11.83
N PRO A 120 14.98 -8.76 11.30
CA PRO A 120 16.05 -7.99 11.96
C PRO A 120 15.52 -7.06 13.07
N ILE A 121 16.17 -7.06 14.24
CA ILE A 121 15.85 -6.18 15.40
C ILE A 121 16.82 -4.99 15.45
N LYS A 122 17.98 -5.12 14.80
CA LYS A 122 19.00 -4.08 14.65
C LYS A 122 19.23 -3.84 13.19
N ASP A 123 19.44 -2.59 12.81
CA ASP A 123 19.70 -2.24 11.42
C ASP A 123 20.99 -2.95 10.99
N PRO A 124 20.94 -3.83 9.97
CA PRO A 124 22.11 -4.57 9.54
C PRO A 124 23.19 -3.70 8.89
N PHE A 125 22.87 -2.44 8.56
CA PHE A 125 23.75 -1.49 7.88
C PHE A 125 24.17 -0.29 8.74
N LEU A 126 23.73 -0.22 10.01
CA LEU A 126 24.24 0.78 10.97
C LEU A 126 25.72 0.46 11.29
N GLY A 127 26.62 1.00 10.48
CA GLY A 127 28.07 0.78 10.56
C GLY A 127 28.82 0.94 9.24
N SER A 128 28.13 0.88 8.09
CA SER A 128 28.75 0.98 6.75
C SER A 128 28.86 2.41 6.21
N GLY A 129 28.77 3.43 7.08
CA GLY A 129 28.73 4.84 6.66
C GLY A 129 27.37 5.31 6.13
N SER A 130 26.34 4.47 6.15
CA SER A 130 24.95 4.87 5.90
C SER A 130 24.44 5.76 7.03
N SER A 131 24.08 7.00 6.72
CA SER A 131 23.48 7.94 7.68
C SER A 131 21.95 7.80 7.80
N THR A 132 21.33 6.86 7.07
CA THR A 132 19.88 6.66 7.06
C THR A 132 19.56 5.27 7.61
N GLY A 133 19.36 5.18 8.93
CA GLY A 133 18.96 3.95 9.64
C GLY A 133 17.50 3.52 9.39
N GLN A 134 17.06 3.55 8.12
CA GLN A 134 15.68 3.27 7.71
C GLN A 134 15.50 1.84 7.15
N ASN A 135 16.42 0.91 7.44
CA ASN A 135 16.39 -0.43 6.82
C ASN A 135 15.51 -1.44 7.56
N LEU A 136 14.90 -1.06 8.68
CA LEU A 136 14.09 -1.94 9.53
C LEU A 136 12.57 -1.81 9.28
N GLY A 137 12.18 -0.93 8.36
CA GLY A 137 10.78 -0.67 8.04
C GLY A 137 10.44 0.82 8.12
N MET A 138 9.17 1.12 7.83
CA MET A 138 8.69 2.50 7.75
C MET A 138 7.42 2.67 8.57
N ILE A 139 7.55 3.44 9.66
CA ILE A 139 6.41 3.94 10.44
C ILE A 139 5.90 5.21 9.74
N ILE A 140 4.61 5.24 9.46
CA ILE A 140 3.98 6.33 8.69
C ILE A 140 2.85 7.02 9.47
N SER A 141 2.45 6.47 10.62
CA SER A 141 1.51 7.10 11.53
C SER A 141 1.89 6.81 12.97
N LEU A 142 1.60 7.78 13.83
CA LEU A 142 1.89 7.70 15.26
C LEU A 142 0.73 8.37 15.99
N TRP A 143 0.30 7.76 17.09
CA TRP A 143 -0.56 8.39 18.08
C TRP A 143 0.07 8.20 19.45
N VAL A 144 0.13 9.27 20.24
CA VAL A 144 0.66 9.28 21.60
C VAL A 144 -0.48 9.70 22.52
N HIS A 145 -0.71 8.95 23.58
CA HIS A 145 -1.77 9.28 24.52
C HIS A 145 -1.49 10.64 25.19
N PRO A 146 -2.45 11.59 25.18
CA PRO A 146 -2.17 12.97 25.58
C PRO A 146 -1.80 13.16 27.05
N GLN A 147 -2.27 12.29 27.95
CA GLN A 147 -1.96 12.32 29.39
C GLN A 147 -1.09 11.16 29.88
N ASN A 148 -0.82 10.15 29.04
CA ASN A 148 -0.07 8.95 29.44
C ASN A 148 0.92 8.58 28.34
N SER A 149 2.06 9.26 28.26
CA SER A 149 3.05 9.03 27.20
C SER A 149 3.70 7.64 27.22
N ASN A 150 3.32 6.76 28.15
CA ASN A 150 3.66 5.34 28.05
C ASN A 150 2.83 4.61 26.99
N VAL A 151 1.62 5.10 26.67
CA VAL A 151 0.75 4.49 25.66
C VAL A 151 0.96 5.18 24.33
N ILE A 152 1.46 4.42 23.36
CA ILE A 152 1.74 4.89 22.00
C ILE A 152 1.28 3.82 21.01
N TYR A 153 0.62 4.25 19.94
CA TYR A 153 0.37 3.40 18.77
C TYR A 153 1.21 3.87 17.59
N ALA A 154 1.86 2.93 16.91
CA ALA A 154 2.69 3.17 15.74
C ALA A 154 2.19 2.34 14.56
N GLY A 155 1.87 3.00 13.46
CA GLY A 155 1.36 2.37 12.25
C GLY A 155 2.43 2.25 11.17
N GLY A 156 2.67 1.02 10.71
CA GLY A 156 3.60 0.73 9.62
C GLY A 156 2.97 0.93 8.24
N ARG A 157 3.82 1.14 7.22
CA ARG A 157 3.38 1.24 5.81
C ARG A 157 2.76 -0.05 5.27
N PHE A 158 3.24 -1.19 5.77
CA PHE A 158 2.73 -2.54 5.47
C PHE A 158 2.75 -3.48 6.68
N GLY A 159 3.27 -3.01 7.83
CA GLY A 159 3.53 -3.84 8.99
C GLY A 159 2.40 -3.87 10.03
N GLY A 160 1.28 -3.19 9.77
CA GLY A 160 0.18 -3.13 10.73
C GLY A 160 0.36 -2.11 11.84
N LEU A 161 -0.39 -2.31 12.93
CA LEU A 161 -0.43 -1.43 14.08
C LEU A 161 0.30 -2.07 15.25
N PHE A 162 1.20 -1.32 15.85
CA PHE A 162 1.91 -1.71 17.07
C PHE A 162 1.50 -0.80 18.22
N ARG A 163 1.44 -1.37 19.43
CA ARG A 163 1.18 -0.66 20.67
C ARG A 163 2.35 -0.87 21.63
N THR A 164 2.67 0.17 22.39
CA THR A 164 3.50 0.07 23.60
C THR A 164 2.72 0.62 24.80
N ALA A 165 3.01 0.09 25.98
CA ALA A 165 2.50 0.58 27.27
C ALA A 165 3.64 1.06 28.18
N ASN A 166 4.85 1.23 27.64
CA ASN A 166 6.03 1.73 28.34
C ASN A 166 6.86 2.65 27.44
N GLY A 167 6.19 3.49 26.65
CA GLY A 167 6.80 4.44 25.70
C GLY A 167 7.87 5.37 26.29
N ASN A 168 7.79 5.74 27.57
CA ASN A 168 8.82 6.57 28.23
C ASN A 168 10.03 5.78 28.74
N SER A 169 10.03 4.46 28.62
CA SER A 169 11.17 3.61 28.97
C SER A 169 12.36 3.93 28.07
N GLY A 170 13.58 3.79 28.58
CA GLY A 170 14.78 3.80 27.73
C GLY A 170 14.81 2.68 26.70
N ASN A 171 14.02 1.61 26.91
CA ASN A 171 13.78 0.52 25.97
C ASN A 171 12.28 0.20 25.94
N PRO A 172 11.47 0.89 25.12
CA PRO A 172 10.05 0.58 24.97
C PRO A 172 9.86 -0.80 24.33
N THR A 173 8.85 -1.53 24.79
CA THR A 173 8.45 -2.82 24.24
C THR A 173 7.18 -2.63 23.42
N TRP A 174 7.13 -3.24 22.24
CA TRP A 174 6.03 -3.11 21.29
C TRP A 174 5.38 -4.46 21.02
N VAL A 175 4.06 -4.45 20.92
CA VAL A 175 3.24 -5.61 20.57
C VAL A 175 2.42 -5.26 19.34
N SER A 176 2.38 -6.15 18.34
CA SER A 176 1.47 -5.99 17.21
C SER A 176 0.04 -6.24 17.69
N VAL A 177 -0.86 -5.30 17.42
CA VAL A 177 -2.30 -5.44 17.68
C VAL A 177 -3.06 -5.75 16.39
N THR A 178 -2.37 -6.11 15.30
CA THR A 178 -3.02 -6.51 14.05
C THR A 178 -2.59 -7.88 13.54
N ASP A 179 -1.58 -8.52 14.11
CA ASP A 179 -1.11 -9.86 13.65
C ASP A 179 -2.22 -10.91 13.75
N ASN A 180 -2.93 -10.93 14.89
CA ASN A 180 -4.03 -11.88 15.13
C ASN A 180 -5.38 -11.42 14.54
N SER A 181 -5.45 -10.16 14.08
CA SER A 181 -6.70 -9.55 13.60
C SER A 181 -7.16 -10.06 12.25
N ARG A 182 -6.28 -10.75 11.51
CA ARG A 182 -6.51 -11.20 10.12
C ARG A 182 -6.97 -10.06 9.21
N LEU A 183 -6.60 -8.81 9.54
CA LEU A 183 -6.89 -7.67 8.69
C LEU A 183 -6.01 -7.71 7.44
N PRO A 184 -6.57 -7.56 6.24
CA PRO A 184 -5.77 -7.37 5.05
C PRO A 184 -5.37 -5.91 4.90
N PHE A 185 -4.39 -5.65 4.02
CA PHE A 185 -3.94 -4.28 3.68
C PHE A 185 -3.52 -3.44 4.88
N GLN A 186 -2.62 -4.00 5.70
CA GLN A 186 -2.12 -3.44 6.96
C GLN A 186 -1.14 -2.25 6.78
N GLY A 187 -1.43 -1.35 5.85
CA GLY A 187 -0.82 -0.02 5.80
C GLY A 187 -1.64 0.95 6.63
N ILE A 188 -1.14 1.35 7.79
CA ILE A 188 -1.87 2.17 8.75
C ILE A 188 -1.51 3.63 8.53
N LYS A 189 -2.39 4.40 7.90
CA LYS A 189 -2.12 5.79 7.52
C LYS A 189 -2.56 6.83 8.53
N SER A 190 -3.55 6.50 9.35
CA SER A 190 -4.11 7.39 10.36
C SER A 190 -4.58 6.56 11.54
N ILE A 191 -4.34 7.09 12.73
CA ILE A 191 -4.76 6.50 13.99
C ILE A 191 -5.49 7.60 14.77
N ILE A 192 -6.70 7.30 15.23
CA ILE A 192 -7.41 8.10 16.23
C ILE A 192 -7.78 7.15 17.36
N VAL A 193 -7.55 7.56 18.59
CA VAL A 193 -8.05 6.87 19.77
C VAL A 193 -9.01 7.81 20.47
N ILE A 194 -10.19 7.29 20.78
CA ILE A 194 -11.27 7.98 21.48
C ILE A 194 -11.35 7.36 22.87
N PRO A 195 -11.13 8.13 23.94
CA PRO A 195 -11.21 7.61 25.30
C PRO A 195 -12.58 7.01 25.61
N GLY A 196 -12.63 5.83 26.23
CA GLY A 196 -13.88 5.14 26.58
C GLY A 196 -14.49 5.61 27.89
N ASN A 197 -13.86 5.22 29.01
CA ASN A 197 -14.33 5.46 30.39
C ASN A 197 -14.11 6.91 30.87
N GLY A 198 -13.43 7.73 30.07
CA GLY A 198 -13.02 9.09 30.44
C GLY A 198 -11.86 9.14 31.44
N ASP A 199 -11.29 7.99 31.83
CA ASP A 199 -10.03 7.90 32.56
C ASP A 199 -8.86 7.95 31.55
N PRO A 200 -8.09 9.04 31.53
CA PRO A 200 -6.99 9.20 30.61
C PRO A 200 -5.75 8.32 30.94
N LEU A 201 -5.85 7.42 31.93
CA LEU A 201 -4.82 6.44 32.27
C LEU A 201 -5.24 5.00 31.96
N ASP A 202 -6.53 4.73 31.81
CA ASP A 202 -7.07 3.40 31.53
C ASP A 202 -7.60 3.33 30.09
N THR A 203 -6.79 2.77 29.20
CA THR A 203 -7.11 2.63 27.77
C THR A 203 -7.87 1.35 27.44
N SER A 204 -8.36 0.60 28.43
CA SER A 204 -8.93 -0.74 28.21
C SER A 204 -10.26 -0.73 27.46
N ASP A 205 -10.96 0.40 27.45
CA ASP A 205 -12.23 0.60 26.74
C ASP A 205 -12.17 1.68 25.65
N ASP A 206 -10.95 2.12 25.29
CA ASP A 206 -10.72 3.06 24.21
C ASP A 206 -11.23 2.52 22.88
N ILE A 207 -11.82 3.41 22.09
CA ILE A 207 -12.18 3.12 20.70
C ILE A 207 -11.01 3.54 19.81
N ILE A 208 -10.44 2.58 19.08
CA ILE A 208 -9.34 2.84 18.15
C ILE A 208 -9.89 2.82 16.73
N LEU A 209 -9.71 3.93 16.01
CA LEU A 209 -9.99 4.05 14.58
C LEU A 209 -8.68 4.05 13.80
N ILE A 210 -8.59 3.18 12.81
CA ILE A 210 -7.47 3.14 11.85
C ILE A 210 -7.95 3.37 10.43
N ALA A 211 -7.21 4.16 9.66
CA ALA A 211 -7.33 4.20 8.21
C ALA A 211 -6.36 3.17 7.61
N SER A 212 -6.90 2.12 7.01
CA SER A 212 -6.10 1.09 6.33
C SER A 212 -6.04 1.36 4.83
N GLY A 213 -4.84 1.23 4.28
CA GLY A 213 -4.64 1.32 2.84
C GLY A 213 -3.20 1.60 2.47
N THR A 214 -2.82 1.13 1.29
CA THR A 214 -1.45 1.27 0.81
C THR A 214 -1.41 1.50 -0.68
N ARG A 215 -0.21 1.78 -1.20
CA ARG A 215 0.06 1.88 -2.63
C ARG A 215 1.13 0.86 -2.98
N ALA A 216 0.80 -0.09 -3.84
CA ALA A 216 1.78 -1.02 -4.38
C ALA A 216 2.52 -0.32 -5.54
N PHE A 217 3.77 0.09 -5.28
CA PHE A 217 4.74 0.55 -6.30
C PHE A 217 4.19 1.56 -7.30
N ASP A 218 3.43 2.53 -6.79
CA ASP A 218 2.77 3.57 -7.56
C ASP A 218 1.65 3.18 -8.52
N ARG A 219 1.33 1.89 -8.65
CA ARG A 219 0.40 1.38 -9.68
C ARG A 219 -1.03 1.23 -9.22
N ALA A 220 -1.26 0.80 -7.98
CA ALA A 220 -2.60 0.61 -7.44
C ALA A 220 -2.68 1.05 -5.98
N GLY A 221 -3.59 1.99 -5.71
CA GLY A 221 -3.92 2.46 -4.37
C GLY A 221 -5.22 1.84 -3.91
N TYR A 222 -5.19 1.03 -2.87
CA TYR A 222 -6.39 0.41 -2.32
C TYR A 222 -6.26 0.25 -0.82
N GLY A 223 -7.41 0.24 -0.16
CA GLY A 223 -7.54 0.10 1.28
C GLY A 223 -8.97 -0.26 1.65
N MET A 224 -9.20 -0.54 2.93
CA MET A 224 -10.52 -0.93 3.39
C MET A 224 -11.27 0.23 4.07
N GLY A 225 -10.74 1.45 3.96
CA GLY A 225 -11.27 2.62 4.63
C GLY A 225 -10.94 2.61 6.12
N VAL A 226 -11.93 2.98 6.95
CA VAL A 226 -11.79 3.10 8.39
C VAL A 226 -12.30 1.84 9.11
N TRP A 227 -11.43 1.30 9.96
CA TRP A 227 -11.71 0.15 10.82
C TRP A 227 -11.65 0.55 12.28
N LYS A 228 -12.40 -0.16 13.11
CA LYS A 228 -12.62 0.15 14.52
C LYS A 228 -12.31 -1.05 15.40
N SER A 229 -11.57 -0.82 16.48
CA SER A 229 -11.48 -1.72 17.64
C SER A 229 -12.14 -1.05 18.84
N ASN A 230 -12.71 -1.87 19.74
CA ASN A 230 -13.22 -1.42 21.05
C ASN A 230 -12.64 -2.29 22.18
N ASP A 231 -11.47 -2.89 21.96
CA ASP A 231 -10.84 -3.89 22.83
C ASP A 231 -9.30 -3.84 22.76
N ASP A 232 -8.76 -2.62 22.77
CA ASP A 232 -7.32 -2.32 22.70
C ASP A 232 -6.60 -2.95 21.46
N GLY A 233 -7.33 -3.07 20.36
CA GLY A 233 -6.83 -3.62 19.10
C GLY A 233 -6.88 -5.15 19.02
N GLN A 234 -7.51 -5.87 19.97
CA GLN A 234 -7.61 -7.33 19.87
C GLN A 234 -8.50 -7.77 18.70
N THR A 235 -9.60 -7.06 18.46
CA THR A 235 -10.49 -7.30 17.32
C THR A 235 -10.79 -6.02 16.56
N TRP A 236 -11.07 -6.17 15.27
CA TRP A 236 -11.27 -5.04 14.36
C TRP A 236 -12.47 -5.29 13.47
N ASN A 237 -13.32 -4.27 13.37
CA ASN A 237 -14.55 -4.32 12.58
C ASN A 237 -14.60 -3.13 11.60
N PRO A 238 -15.19 -3.30 10.42
CA PRO A 238 -15.40 -2.19 9.51
C PRO A 238 -16.34 -1.16 10.14
N THR A 239 -16.07 0.13 9.94
CA THR A 239 -17.01 1.19 10.33
C THR A 239 -18.20 1.26 9.37
N ASN A 240 -19.35 1.74 9.86
CA ASN A 240 -20.50 2.01 9.00
C ASN A 240 -20.26 3.30 8.20
N GLY A 241 -20.22 3.22 6.87
CA GLY A 241 -20.13 4.37 5.97
C GLY A 241 -18.74 4.91 5.65
N LEU A 242 -17.70 4.52 6.41
CA LEU A 242 -16.30 4.90 6.14
C LEU A 242 -15.40 3.71 5.80
N SER A 243 -15.96 2.51 5.70
CA SER A 243 -15.31 1.34 5.10
C SER A 243 -15.73 1.17 3.64
N TYR A 244 -14.80 0.72 2.80
CA TYR A 244 -15.01 0.67 1.35
C TYR A 244 -14.66 -0.70 0.76
N SER A 245 -15.42 -1.09 -0.27
CA SER A 245 -15.06 -2.17 -1.17
C SER A 245 -13.78 -1.82 -1.93
N LEU A 246 -12.87 -2.77 -2.15
CA LEU A 246 -11.65 -2.55 -2.93
C LEU A 246 -11.97 -2.19 -4.38
N SER A 247 -13.10 -2.66 -4.91
CA SER A 247 -13.59 -2.28 -6.24
C SER A 247 -13.88 -0.79 -6.37
N ASN A 248 -14.08 -0.07 -5.25
CA ASN A 248 -14.26 1.38 -5.28
C ASN A 248 -12.95 2.12 -5.53
N LYS A 249 -11.79 1.45 -5.40
CA LYS A 249 -10.45 2.02 -5.56
C LYS A 249 -10.21 3.26 -4.70
N ILE A 250 -10.85 3.27 -3.52
CA ILE A 250 -10.72 4.33 -2.52
C ILE A 250 -9.60 3.96 -1.57
N ARG A 251 -8.78 4.96 -1.26
CA ARG A 251 -7.78 4.87 -0.22
C ARG A 251 -7.96 6.03 0.75
N THR A 252 -8.02 5.70 2.03
CA THR A 252 -8.16 6.68 3.11
C THR A 252 -6.78 7.04 3.64
N HIS A 253 -6.45 8.34 3.63
CA HIS A 253 -5.18 8.85 4.12
C HIS A 253 -5.23 9.32 5.55
N LYS A 254 -6.32 10.01 5.91
CA LYS A 254 -6.43 10.67 7.20
C LYS A 254 -7.85 10.57 7.71
N ILE A 255 -7.96 10.33 9.02
CA ILE A 255 -9.19 10.53 9.78
C ILE A 255 -9.02 11.86 10.51
N VAL A 256 -10.06 12.68 10.51
CA VAL A 256 -10.09 13.98 11.18
C VAL A 256 -11.29 13.99 12.12
N ASN A 257 -11.05 14.24 13.41
CA ASN A 257 -12.13 14.51 14.35
C ASN A 257 -12.56 15.98 14.19
N ALA A 258 -13.83 16.23 13.88
CA ALA A 258 -14.39 17.56 13.93
C ALA A 258 -14.64 17.94 15.39
N THR A 259 -14.63 19.22 15.69
CA THR A 259 -14.57 19.79 17.05
C THR A 259 -15.71 19.41 18.01
N ASN A 260 -16.65 18.54 17.60
CA ASN A 260 -17.61 17.85 18.46
C ASN A 260 -17.26 16.35 18.46
N GLU A 261 -17.07 15.80 19.65
CA GLU A 261 -16.27 14.59 19.96
C GLU A 261 -16.63 13.29 19.19
N ASP A 262 -17.74 13.26 18.46
CA ASP A 262 -18.25 12.08 17.75
C ASP A 262 -18.35 12.21 16.21
N VAL A 263 -17.88 13.32 15.62
CA VAL A 263 -17.99 13.54 14.17
C VAL A 263 -16.63 13.37 13.49
N PHE A 264 -16.49 12.31 12.68
CA PHE A 264 -15.25 12.01 11.97
C PHE A 264 -15.39 12.23 10.46
N PHE A 265 -14.39 12.87 9.87
CA PHE A 265 -14.21 13.02 8.43
C PHE A 265 -13.03 12.19 7.94
N THR A 266 -13.06 11.80 6.66
CA THR A 266 -11.94 11.11 6.03
C THR A 266 -11.42 11.89 4.83
N LEU A 267 -10.10 12.00 4.72
CA LEU A 267 -9.43 12.43 3.52
C LEU A 267 -9.15 11.21 2.66
N ASN A 268 -9.86 11.10 1.54
CA ASN A 268 -9.76 9.98 0.62
C ASN A 268 -9.17 10.41 -0.71
N ASP A 269 -8.47 9.49 -1.37
CA ASP A 269 -8.25 9.55 -2.81
C ASP A 269 -8.97 8.38 -3.48
N LYS A 270 -9.61 8.66 -4.61
CA LYS A 270 -10.09 7.63 -5.51
C LYS A 270 -9.09 7.52 -6.64
N THR A 271 -8.45 6.37 -6.74
CA THR A 271 -7.58 6.10 -7.88
C THR A 271 -8.44 5.76 -9.09
N ASN A 272 -8.25 6.50 -10.19
CA ASN A 272 -8.87 6.18 -11.48
C ASN A 272 -8.18 4.98 -12.17
N HIS A 273 -7.07 4.51 -11.59
CA HIS A 273 -6.23 3.40 -12.03
C HIS A 273 -6.44 2.22 -11.08
#